data_AF-A0A7S4J003-F1
#
_entry.id   AF-A0A7S4J003-F1
#
_cell.length_a   1.000
_cell.length_b   1.000
_cell.length_c   1.000
_cell.angle_alpha   90.00
_cell.angle_beta   90.00
_cell.angle_gamma   90.00
#
_symmetry.space_group_name_H-M   'P 1'
#
loop_
_entity.id
_entity.type
_entity.pdbx_description
1 polymer ?
#
loop_
_entity_poly.entity_id
_entity_poly.type
_entity_poly.pdbx_seq_one_letter_code
_entity_poly.pdbx_strand_id
1 'polypeptide(L)'
;IPQAAAYCKSKGVDISKLALHFTLREESIATTLISSTSTTRMQSNLDAVRQTLSRAEEAALTHLCKNVFRPAGTQSWEGVEIATYWATVGKRLLQERVYTDDKSTL
;
A
#
# COMPACT_ATOMS: atom_id res chain seq x y z
N ILE A 1 -4.55 -2.20 3.66
CA ILE A 1 -5.40 -0.98 3.81
C ILE A 1 -6.74 -1.27 4.49
N PRO A 2 -7.55 -2.28 4.10
CA PRO A 2 -8.86 -2.53 4.73
C PRO A 2 -8.79 -2.75 6.25
N GLN A 3 -7.78 -3.49 6.72
CA GLN A 3 -7.54 -3.72 8.14
C GLN A 3 -7.28 -2.42 8.92
N ALA A 4 -6.44 -1.52 8.38
CA ALA A 4 -6.16 -0.23 9.00
C ALA A 4 -7.41 0.64 9.08
N ALA A 5 -8.20 0.70 7.99
CA ALA A 5 -9.44 1.47 7.94
C ALA A 5 -10.46 0.95 8.96
N ALA A 6 -10.63 -0.38 9.08
CA ALA A 6 -11.49 -0.99 10.09
C ALA A 6 -11.03 -0.67 11.52
N TYR A 7 -9.72 -0.73 11.76
CA TYR A 7 -9.14 -0.38 13.05
C TYR A 7 -9.42 1.09 13.42
N CYS A 8 -9.12 2.04 12.52
CA CYS A 8 -9.38 3.46 12.74
C CYS A 8 -10.86 3.74 13.01
N LYS A 9 -11.75 3.13 12.23
CA LYS A 9 -13.20 3.24 12.42
C LYS A 9 -13.63 2.74 13.81
N SER A 10 -13.08 1.63 14.28
CA SER A 10 -13.36 1.08 15.63
C SER A 10 -12.89 1.99 16.77
N LYS A 11 -11.91 2.86 16.50
CA LYS A 11 -11.36 3.84 17.44
C LYS A 11 -11.96 5.23 17.29
N GLY A 12 -12.86 5.44 16.32
CA GLY A 12 -13.45 6.75 16.05
C GLY A 12 -12.45 7.78 15.51
N VAL A 13 -11.38 7.34 14.85
CA VAL A 13 -10.34 8.22 14.29
C VAL A 13 -10.35 8.18 12.76
N ASP A 14 -9.95 9.27 12.12
CA ASP A 14 -9.84 9.35 10.66
C ASP A 14 -8.46 8.88 10.17
N ILE A 15 -8.45 7.80 9.40
CA ILE A 15 -7.23 7.26 8.80
C ILE A 15 -6.50 8.25 7.88
N SER A 16 -7.24 9.13 7.20
CA SER A 16 -6.69 10.12 6.27
C SER A 16 -5.87 11.16 7.01
N LYS A 17 -6.40 11.64 8.15
CA LYS A 17 -5.67 12.52 9.06
C LYS A 17 -4.42 11.86 9.62
N LEU A 18 -4.50 10.60 10.05
CA LEU A 18 -3.32 9.87 10.54
C LEU A 18 -2.24 9.71 9.46
N ALA A 19 -2.63 9.42 8.22
CA ALA A 19 -1.71 9.28 7.10
C ALA A 19 -0.99 10.60 6.76
N LEU A 20 -1.73 11.72 6.77
CA LEU A 20 -1.14 13.05 6.60
C LEU A 20 -0.14 13.36 7.72
N HIS A 21 -0.50 13.11 8.98
CA HIS A 21 0.41 13.33 10.10
C HIS A 21 1.64 12.44 10.06
N PHE A 22 1.54 11.23 9.53
CA PHE A 22 2.71 10.37 9.35
C PHE A 22 3.74 10.99 8.41
N THR A 23 3.32 11.55 7.27
CA THR A 23 4.25 12.15 6.31
C THR A 23 4.71 13.54 6.72
N LEU A 24 3.82 14.37 7.26
CA LEU A 24 4.12 15.76 7.62
C LEU A 24 5.07 15.90 8.83
N ARG A 25 5.23 14.84 9.62
CA ARG A 25 6.18 14.81 10.75
C ARG A 25 7.60 14.46 10.33
N GLU A 26 7.79 14.00 9.10
CA GLU A 26 9.09 13.61 8.57
C GLU A 26 9.74 14.83 7.89
N GLU A 27 10.72 15.44 8.56
CA GLU A 27 11.36 16.68 8.11
C GLU A 27 12.09 16.52 6.76
N SER A 28 12.45 15.30 6.38
CA SER A 28 13.06 15.03 5.08
C SER A 28 12.09 15.13 3.89
N ILE A 29 10.77 15.16 4.14
CA ILE A 29 9.74 15.27 3.11
C ILE A 29 9.28 16.72 2.98
N ALA A 30 9.74 17.41 1.95
CA ALA A 30 9.39 18.81 1.71
C ALA A 30 7.91 19.03 1.32
N THR A 31 7.32 18.11 0.56
CA THR A 31 5.97 18.24 0.02
C THR A 31 5.24 16.92 0.08
N THR A 32 4.02 16.91 0.62
CA THR A 32 3.08 15.77 0.54
C THR A 32 2.01 16.08 -0.48
N LEU A 33 1.94 15.31 -1.58
CA LEU A 33 0.85 15.42 -2.55
C LEU A 33 -0.36 14.61 -2.07
N ILE A 34 -1.54 15.24 -2.10
CA ILE A 34 -2.82 14.61 -1.77
C ILE A 34 -3.82 14.83 -2.89
N SER A 35 -4.60 13.80 -3.20
CA SER A 35 -5.76 13.91 -4.07
C SER A 35 -7.03 14.14 -3.24
N SER A 36 -8.02 14.75 -3.87
CA SER A 36 -9.35 14.87 -3.30
C SER A 36 -10.40 14.74 -4.40
N THR A 37 -11.52 14.11 -4.07
CA THR A 37 -12.66 13.94 -4.99
C THR A 37 -13.78 14.94 -4.71
N SER A 38 -13.67 15.75 -3.65
CA SER A 38 -14.63 16.82 -3.35
C SER A 38 -14.00 17.96 -2.55
N THR A 39 -14.63 19.12 -2.56
CA THR A 39 -14.22 20.27 -1.76
C THR A 39 -14.30 19.99 -0.26
N THR A 40 -15.32 19.25 0.19
CA THR A 40 -15.45 18.82 1.59
C THR A 40 -14.27 17.97 2.04
N ARG A 41 -13.86 16.98 1.23
CA ARG A 41 -12.68 16.15 1.54
C ARG A 41 -11.39 16.96 1.50
N MET A 42 -11.30 17.92 0.58
CA MET A 42 -10.15 18.83 0.51
C MET A 42 -10.05 19.66 1.80
N GLN A 43 -11.18 20.15 2.32
CA GLN A 43 -11.21 20.89 3.58
C GLN A 43 -10.73 20.01 4.73
N SER A 44 -11.21 18.76 4.84
CA SER A 44 -10.72 17.82 5.87
C SER A 44 -9.22 17.56 5.78
N ASN A 45 -8.67 17.47 4.55
CA ASN A 45 -7.23 17.33 4.36
C ASN A 45 -6.48 18.58 4.86
N LEU A 46 -6.96 19.79 4.53
CA LEU A 46 -6.35 21.05 4.99
C LEU A 46 -6.42 21.18 6.52
N ASP A 47 -7.53 20.79 7.12
CA ASP A 47 -7.72 20.80 8.57
C ASP A 47 -6.73 19.85 9.26
N ALA A 48 -6.52 18.66 8.68
CA ALA A 48 -5.54 17.70 9.18
C ALA A 48 -4.10 18.24 9.18
N VAL A 49 -3.73 19.11 8.23
CA VAL A 49 -2.39 19.75 8.23
C VAL A 49 -2.24 20.75 9.39
N ARG A 50 -3.32 21.40 9.80
CA ARG A 50 -3.30 22.50 10.79
C ARG A 50 -3.49 22.03 12.23
N GLN A 51 -4.20 20.92 12.40
CA GLN A 51 -4.50 20.35 13.71
C GLN A 51 -3.35 19.50 14.21
N THR A 52 -3.28 19.27 15.52
CA THR A 52 -2.43 18.22 16.09
C THR A 52 -3.24 16.93 16.27
N LEU A 53 -2.54 15.81 16.45
CA LEU A 53 -3.17 14.57 16.86
C LEU A 53 -3.54 14.62 18.36
N SER A 54 -4.72 14.14 18.69
CA SER A 54 -5.13 13.81 20.04
C SER A 54 -4.40 12.56 20.54
N ARG A 55 -4.45 12.31 21.85
CA ARG A 55 -3.85 11.11 22.46
C ARG A 55 -4.37 9.79 21.85
N ALA A 56 -5.66 9.74 21.51
CA ALA A 56 -6.28 8.57 20.90
C ALA A 56 -5.77 8.36 19.47
N GLU A 57 -5.63 9.44 18.71
CA GLU A 57 -5.07 9.43 17.35
C GLU A 57 -3.58 9.04 17.34
N GLU A 58 -2.77 9.57 18.26
CA GLU A 58 -1.36 9.18 18.42
C GLU A 58 -1.19 7.69 18.76
N ALA A 59 -2.03 7.19 19.67
CA ALA A 59 -2.05 5.77 20.01
C ALA A 59 -2.45 4.90 18.80
N ALA A 60 -3.43 5.35 18.02
CA ALA A 60 -3.85 4.66 16.81
C ALA A 60 -2.76 4.65 15.74
N LEU A 61 -2.12 5.80 15.46
CA LEU A 61 -1.01 5.91 14.52
C LEU A 61 0.15 4.99 14.92
N THR A 62 0.54 5.01 16.19
CA THR A 62 1.59 4.12 16.73
C THR A 62 1.24 2.65 16.52
N HIS A 63 -0.02 2.25 16.77
CA HIS A 63 -0.47 0.89 16.55
C HIS A 63 -0.39 0.48 15.08
N LEU A 64 -0.83 1.35 14.17
CA LEU A 64 -0.79 1.11 12.73
C LEU A 64 0.64 0.88 12.23
N CYS A 65 1.58 1.74 12.60
CA CYS A 65 2.98 1.61 12.18
C CYS A 65 3.62 0.32 12.71
N LYS A 66 3.34 -0.07 13.95
CA LYS A 66 3.97 -1.24 14.59
C LYS A 66 3.36 -2.58 14.17
N ASN A 67 2.05 -2.62 13.92
CA ASN A 67 1.31 -3.88 13.81
C ASN A 67 0.66 -4.11 12.44
N VAL A 68 0.35 -3.05 11.70
CA VAL A 68 -0.39 -3.16 10.42
C VAL A 68 0.52 -2.86 9.22
N PHE A 69 1.33 -1.82 9.32
CA PHE A 69 2.23 -1.38 8.24
C PHE A 69 3.70 -1.72 8.52
N ARG A 70 3.95 -2.71 9.38
CA ARG A 70 5.31 -3.17 9.64
C ARG A 70 5.91 -3.71 8.33
N PRO A 71 7.08 -3.21 7.88
CA PRO A 71 7.83 -3.78 6.77
C PRO A 71 8.00 -5.30 6.94
N ALA A 72 7.67 -6.06 5.90
CA ALA A 72 7.86 -7.51 5.87
C ALA A 72 8.42 -7.92 4.51
N GLY A 73 9.40 -8.83 4.52
CA GLY A 73 10.06 -9.33 3.31
C GLY A 73 10.90 -8.27 2.60
N THR A 74 11.25 -8.57 1.34
CA THR A 74 11.96 -7.65 0.45
C THR A 74 11.02 -6.53 0.02
N GLN A 75 11.41 -5.27 0.25
CA GLN A 75 10.62 -4.09 -0.11
C GLN A 75 10.98 -3.53 -1.49
N SER A 76 11.83 -4.21 -2.24
CA SER A 76 12.13 -3.89 -3.63
C SER A 76 11.25 -4.70 -4.58
N TRP A 77 11.00 -4.13 -5.75
CA TRP A 77 10.38 -4.84 -6.88
C TRP A 77 11.37 -5.76 -7.59
N GLU A 78 12.66 -5.61 -7.31
CA GLU A 78 13.75 -6.30 -8.00
C GLU A 78 13.56 -7.82 -7.96
N GLY A 79 13.54 -8.44 -9.15
CA GLY A 79 13.42 -9.88 -9.31
C GLY A 79 11.97 -10.40 -9.36
N VAL A 80 10.98 -9.58 -9.02
CA VAL A 80 9.55 -9.94 -9.18
C VAL A 80 9.20 -10.04 -10.67
N GLU A 81 9.67 -9.08 -11.47
CA GLU A 81 9.49 -9.10 -12.92
C GLU A 81 10.22 -10.28 -13.58
N ILE A 82 11.43 -10.60 -13.13
CA ILE A 82 12.24 -11.70 -13.67
C ILE A 82 11.59 -13.05 -13.35
N ALA A 83 11.13 -13.25 -12.11
CA ALA A 83 10.41 -14.46 -11.72
C ALA A 83 9.11 -14.64 -12.53
N THR A 84 8.36 -13.56 -12.73
CA THR A 84 7.13 -13.56 -13.54
C THR A 84 7.42 -13.89 -15.00
N TYR A 85 8.49 -13.34 -15.56
CA TYR A 85 8.94 -13.61 -16.92
C TYR A 85 9.25 -15.10 -17.12
N TRP A 86 10.10 -15.68 -16.26
CA TRP A 86 10.50 -17.08 -16.39
C TRP A 86 9.35 -18.06 -16.14
N ALA A 87 8.41 -17.74 -15.24
CA ALA A 87 7.20 -18.53 -15.06
C ALA A 87 6.34 -18.56 -16.34
N THR A 88 6.25 -17.42 -17.03
CA THR A 88 5.49 -17.30 -18.28
C THR A 88 6.19 -18.01 -19.44
N VAL A 89 7.49 -17.79 -19.60
CA VAL A 89 8.31 -18.44 -20.65
C VAL A 89 8.34 -19.95 -20.46
N GLY A 90 8.59 -20.43 -19.23
CA GLY A 90 8.60 -21.85 -18.92
C GLY A 90 7.27 -22.53 -19.26
N LYS A 91 6.14 -21.88 -18.92
CA LYS A 91 4.80 -22.38 -19.28
C LYS A 91 4.59 -22.45 -20.79
N ARG A 92 5.02 -21.43 -21.54
CA ARG A 92 4.93 -21.42 -23.02
C ARG A 92 5.75 -22.55 -23.63
N LEU A 93 7.01 -22.70 -23.22
CA LEU A 93 7.91 -23.74 -23.76
C LEU A 93 7.37 -25.15 -23.47
N LEU A 94 6.78 -25.37 -22.29
CA LEU A 94 6.10 -26.64 -21.97
C LEU A 94 4.90 -26.90 -22.88
N GLN A 95 4.05 -25.89 -23.13
CA GLN A 95 2.91 -26.02 -24.03
C GLN A 95 3.33 -26.33 -25.47
N GLU A 96 4.37 -25.65 -25.96
CA GLU A 96 4.92 -25.89 -27.31
C GLU A 96 5.44 -27.32 -27.44
N ARG A 97 6.18 -27.83 -26.44
CA ARG A 97 6.70 -29.21 -26.42
C ARG A 97 5.58 -30.25 -26.43
N VAL A 98 4.58 -30.10 -25.57
CA VAL A 98 3.42 -31.02 -25.51
C VAL A 98 2.68 -31.03 -26.85
N TYR A 99 2.49 -29.85 -27.46
CA TYR A 99 1.83 -29.75 -28.77
C TYR A 99 2.65 -30.38 -29.91
N THR A 100 3.97 -30.29 -29.88
CA THR A 100 4.83 -30.91 -30.90
C THR A 100 4.92 -32.42 -30.74
N ASP A 101 5.02 -32.93 -29.51
CA ASP A 101 5.02 -34.37 -29.24
C ASP A 101 3.70 -35.02 -29.72
N ASP A 102 2.55 -34.41 -29.43
CA ASP A 102 1.23 -34.92 -29.82
C ASP A 102 1.07 -35.04 -31.35
N LYS A 103 1.68 -34.11 -32.11
CA LYS A 103 1.70 -34.12 -33.58
C LYS A 103 2.73 -35.06 -34.20
N SER A 104 3.70 -35.57 -33.43
CA SER A 104 4.72 -36.51 -33.90
C SER A 104 4.28 -37.98 -33.80
N THR A 105 3.19 -38.24 -33.07
CA THR A 105 2.56 -39.56 -32.89
C THR A 105 1.41 -39.88 -33.87
N LEU A 106 1.16 -39.01 -34.85
CA LEU A 106 0.20 -39.18 -35.95
C LEU A 106 0.95 -39.37 -37.28
#